data_AF-A0A1W9SKF0-F1
#
_entry.id   AF-A0A1W9SKF0-F1
#
_cell.length_a   1.000
_cell.length_b   1.000
_cell.length_c   1.000
_cell.angle_alpha   90.00
_cell.angle_beta   90.00
_cell.angle_gamma   90.00
#
_symmetry.space_group_name_H-M   'P 1'
#
loop_
_entity.id
_entity.type
_entity.pdbx_description
1 polymer ?
#
loop_
_entity_poly.entity_id
_entity_poly.type
_entity_poly.pdbx_seq_one_letter_code
_entity_poly.pdbx_strand_id
1 'polypeptide(L)' 'TTEISKEIKPKGLGENKEVAKKGGYAAKKARLEIEKQTGKSIVSSKNAKELGQKNKNIEK' A
#
# COMPACT_ATOMS: atom_id res chain seq x y z
N THR A 1 -2.23 -5.90 -4.20
CA THR A 1 -2.42 -6.55 -5.51
C THR A 1 -2.35 -8.05 -5.33
N THR A 2 -3.41 -8.63 -4.78
CA THR A 2 -3.50 -10.08 -4.57
C THR A 2 -3.98 -10.79 -5.85
N GLU A 3 -4.76 -10.08 -6.68
CA GLU A 3 -5.30 -10.62 -7.92
C GLU A 3 -4.24 -10.72 -9.02
N ILE A 4 -3.47 -9.65 -9.26
CA ILE A 4 -2.41 -9.62 -10.29
C ILE A 4 -1.31 -10.67 -10.01
N SER A 5 -0.92 -10.87 -8.75
CA SER A 5 0.08 -11.90 -8.38
C SER A 5 -0.46 -13.32 -8.50
N LYS A 6 -1.77 -13.55 -8.29
CA LYS A 6 -2.41 -14.87 -8.48
C LYS A 6 -2.48 -15.26 -9.96
N GLU A 7 -2.66 -14.27 -10.84
CA GLU A 7 -2.82 -14.46 -12.28
C GLU A 7 -1.48 -14.60 -13.00
N ILE A 8 -0.50 -13.74 -12.68
CA ILE A 8 0.82 -13.75 -13.32
C ILE A 8 1.74 -14.83 -12.72
N LYS A 9 1.52 -15.25 -11.46
CA LYS A 9 2.41 -16.17 -10.71
C LYS A 9 3.90 -15.85 -10.96
N PRO A 10 4.35 -14.61 -10.69
CA PRO A 10 5.70 -14.17 -11.00
C PRO A 10 6.73 -15.13 -10.37
N LYS A 11 7.59 -15.73 -11.20
CA LYS A 11 8.60 -16.70 -10.76
C LYS A 11 9.93 -15.98 -10.58
N GLY A 12 10.12 -15.49 -9.35
CA GLY A 12 11.39 -14.96 -8.89
C GLY A 12 11.43 -13.44 -8.72
N LEU A 13 12.63 -12.93 -8.44
CA LEU A 13 12.84 -11.55 -7.99
C LEU A 13 12.57 -10.50 -9.09
N GLY A 14 12.83 -10.84 -10.36
CA GLY A 14 12.65 -9.93 -11.49
C GLY A 14 11.18 -9.60 -11.76
N GLU A 15 10.36 -10.63 -11.94
CA GLU A 15 8.93 -10.48 -12.22
C GLU A 15 8.18 -9.89 -11.00
N ASN A 16 8.58 -10.27 -9.78
CA ASN A 16 8.03 -9.66 -8.56
C ASN A 16 8.25 -8.15 -8.53
N LYS A 17 9.41 -7.67 -9.00
CA LYS A 17 9.71 -6.23 -9.07
C LYS A 17 8.79 -5.51 -10.05
N GLU A 18 8.48 -6.12 -11.19
CA GLU A 18 7.56 -5.54 -12.17
C GLU A 18 6.12 -5.51 -11.67
N VAL A 19 5.64 -6.60 -11.07
CA VAL A 19 4.30 -6.67 -10.48
C VAL A 19 4.15 -5.67 -9.34
N ALA A 20 5.17 -5.53 -8.48
CA ALA A 20 5.17 -4.54 -7.41
C ALA A 20 5.14 -3.09 -7.93
N LYS A 21 5.90 -2.79 -9.00
CA LYS A 21 5.87 -1.46 -9.65
C LYS A 21 4.48 -1.15 -10.21
N LYS A 22 3.87 -2.09 -10.93
CA LYS A 22 2.52 -1.93 -11.50
C LYS A 22 1.48 -1.71 -10.39
N GLY A 23 1.52 -2.53 -9.34
CA GLY A 23 0.63 -2.40 -8.19
C GLY A 23 0.83 -1.08 -7.42
N GLY A 24 2.08 -0.67 -7.22
CA GLY A 24 2.42 0.59 -6.57
C GLY A 24 1.94 1.82 -7.34
N TYR A 25 1.98 1.77 -8.68
CA TYR A 25 1.46 2.85 -9.53
C TYR A 25 -0.06 3.01 -9.39
N ALA A 26 -0.81 1.91 -9.42
CA ALA A 26 -2.25 1.91 -9.21
C ALA A 26 -2.62 2.45 -7.82
N ALA A 27 -1.92 1.99 -6.78
CA ALA A 27 -2.11 2.48 -5.41
C ALA A 27 -1.80 3.98 -5.28
N LYS A 28 -0.74 4.48 -5.93
CA LYS A 28 -0.39 5.90 -5.92
C LYS A 28 -1.49 6.77 -6.55
N LYS A 29 -2.04 6.34 -7.69
CA LYS A 29 -3.16 7.03 -8.34
C LYS A 29 -4.39 7.07 -7.45
N ALA A 30 -4.79 5.92 -6.90
CA ALA A 30 -5.93 5.83 -6.01
C ALA A 30 -5.76 6.75 -4.78
N ARG A 31 -4.57 6.74 -4.16
CA ARG A 31 -4.24 7.63 -3.03
C ARG A 31 -4.44 9.10 -3.38
N LEU A 32 -3.85 9.55 -4.49
CA LEU A 32 -3.95 10.96 -4.91
C LEU A 32 -5.39 11.36 -5.22
N GLU A 33 -6.15 10.48 -5.86
CA GLU A 33 -7.56 10.73 -6.20
C GLU A 33 -8.42 10.87 -4.93
N ILE A 34 -8.24 9.97 -3.95
CA ILE A 34 -8.99 10.03 -2.70
C ILE A 34 -8.56 11.26 -1.88
N GLU A 35 -7.27 11.60 -1.81
CA GLU A 35 -6.78 12.83 -1.15
C GLU A 35 -7.39 14.09 -1.77
N LYS A 36 -7.52 14.13 -3.10
CA LYS A 36 -8.15 15.23 -3.84
C LYS A 36 -9.65 15.32 -3.56
N GLN A 37 -10.36 14.19 -3.54
CA GLN A 37 -11.81 14.14 -3.29
C GLN A 37 -12.16 14.46 -1.85
N THR A 38 -11.35 14.00 -0.89
CA THR A 38 -11.60 14.20 0.54
C THR A 38 -11.05 15.52 1.07
N GLY A 39 -10.16 16.18 0.32
CA GLY A 39 -9.48 17.42 0.72
C GLY A 39 -8.57 17.26 1.94
N LYS A 40 -8.29 16.02 2.35
CA LYS A 40 -7.52 15.68 3.55
C LYS A 40 -6.38 14.74 3.17
N SER A 41 -5.21 14.94 3.78
CA SER A 41 -4.06 14.03 3.61
C SER A 41 -4.39 12.68 4.26
N ILE A 42 -4.49 11.64 3.44
CA ILE A 42 -4.69 10.25 3.90
C ILE A 42 -3.38 9.68 4.40
N VAL A 43 -2.26 10.15 3.86
CA VAL A 43 -0.95 9.82 4.41
C VAL A 43 -0.65 10.71 5.60
N SER A 44 -0.56 10.08 6.76
CA SER A 44 0.05 10.71 7.94
C SER A 44 1.57 10.56 7.87
N SER A 45 2.33 11.55 8.32
CA SER A 45 3.80 11.49 8.43
C SER A 45 4.32 10.47 9.46
N LYS A 46 3.43 9.77 10.16
CA LYS A 46 3.79 8.77 11.17
C LYS A 46 4.33 7.51 10.51
N ASN A 47 5.37 6.93 11.09
CA ASN A 47 5.94 5.71 10.58
C ASN A 47 4.98 4.53 10.86
N ALA A 48 4.89 3.58 9.91
CA ALA A 48 4.11 2.35 10.07
C ALA A 48 4.51 1.57 11.33
N LYS A 49 5.78 1.58 11.73
CA LYS A 49 6.26 0.93 12.97
C LYS A 49 5.63 1.57 14.22
N GLU A 50 5.48 2.89 14.23
CA GLU A 50 4.86 3.65 15.32
C GLU A 50 3.33 3.45 15.35
N LEU A 51 2.69 3.35 14.18
CA LEU A 51 1.26 3.08 14.06
C LEU A 51 0.90 1.65 14.50
N GLY A 52 1.73 0.67 14.16
CA GLY A 52 1.52 -0.74 14.56
C GLY A 52 1.66 -0.98 16.06
N GLN A 53 2.45 -0.17 16.77
CA GLN A 53 2.58 -0.26 18.23
C GLN A 53 1.38 0.35 18.97
N LYS A 54 0.79 1.43 18.44
CA LYS A 54 -0.40 2.05 19.04
C LYS A 54 -1.60 1.11 19.13
N ASN A 55 -1.79 0.22 18.16
CA ASN A 55 -2.90 -0.73 18.17
C ASN A 55 -2.74 -1.84 19.22
N LYS A 56 -1.52 -2.16 19.67
CA LYS A 56 -1.30 -3.14 20.75
C LYS A 56 -1.59 -2.60 22.16
N ASN A 57 -1.62 -1.28 22.32
CA ASN A 57 -1.83 -0.65 23.63
C ASN A 57 -3.31 -0.34 23.92
N ILE A 58 -4.22 -0.64 22.99
CA ILE A 58 -5.66 -0.44 23.16
C ILE A 58 -6.33 -1.73 23.70
N GLU A 59 -5.61 -2.86 23.77
CA GLU A 59 -6.08 -4.16 24.28
C GLU A 59 -5.47 -4.56 25.64
N LYS A 60 -5.01 -3.63 26.47
CA LYS A 60 -4.59 -3.93 27.85
C LYS A 60 -5.37 -3.13 28.88
#